data_AF-A0A3B3VAJ2-F1
#
_entry.id   AF-A0A3B3VAJ2-F1
#
_cell.length_a   1.000
_cell.length_b   1.000
_cell.length_c   1.000
_cell.angle_alpha   90.00
_cell.angle_beta   90.00
_cell.angle_gamma   90.00
#
_symmetry.space_group_name_H-M   'P 1'
#
loop_
_entity.id
_entity.type
_entity.pdbx_description
1 polymer ?
#
loop_
_entity_poly.entity_id
_entity_poly.type
_entity_poly.pdbx_seq_one_letter_code
_entity_poly.pdbx_strand_id
1 'polypeptide(L)'
;MAAPDGTLNCEDFSMFQEGLKVMRTIDDRIVHSLNTTVPTVSFSGKVDATQTCKELYESLMKAHLSRDKAIKACIAQKSEVVVQLREEREKDSDNLKLVKQLRKEQTNLKLMQSELNVEEVVNDRSLKVFVERCRIHYLPPKV
;
A
#
# COMPACT_ATOMS: atom_id res chain seq x y z
N MET A 1 -12.11 -15.04 8.51
CA MET A 1 -10.72 -15.12 8.04
C MET A 1 -10.04 -13.82 8.45
N ALA A 2 -9.29 -13.82 9.54
CA ALA A 2 -8.56 -12.64 10.01
C ALA A 2 -7.40 -12.35 9.05
N ALA A 3 -7.37 -11.14 8.49
CA ALA A 3 -6.22 -10.67 7.73
C ALA A 3 -5.01 -10.66 8.67
N PRO A 4 -3.84 -11.18 8.25
CA PRO A 4 -2.65 -11.10 9.08
C PRO A 4 -2.35 -9.62 9.29
N ASP A 5 -2.15 -9.24 10.56
CA ASP A 5 -1.68 -7.92 10.93
C ASP A 5 -0.26 -7.79 10.36
N GLY A 6 -0.19 -7.28 9.13
CA GLY A 6 0.95 -7.40 8.25
C GLY A 6 2.05 -6.43 8.65
N THR A 7 2.89 -6.82 9.59
CA THR A 7 4.22 -6.21 9.73
C THR A 7 4.99 -6.43 8.44
N LEU A 8 5.15 -5.35 7.65
CA LEU A 8 6.01 -5.37 6.47
C LEU A 8 7.45 -5.63 6.90
N ASN A 9 8.08 -6.64 6.30
CA ASN A 9 9.52 -6.84 6.49
C ASN A 9 10.28 -5.85 5.61
N CYS A 10 10.93 -4.87 6.23
CA CYS A 10 11.69 -3.85 5.54
C CYS A 10 13.14 -4.25 5.27
N GLU A 11 13.64 -5.38 5.78
CA GLU A 11 15.05 -5.77 5.63
C GLU A 11 15.40 -6.23 4.21
N ASP A 12 14.51 -7.04 3.64
CA ASP A 12 14.62 -7.62 2.30
C ASP A 12 13.57 -7.01 1.36
N PHE A 13 14.02 -6.47 0.23
CA PHE A 13 13.12 -5.81 -0.73
C PHE A 13 12.10 -6.78 -1.35
N SER A 14 12.45 -8.05 -1.56
CA SER A 14 11.51 -9.05 -2.08
C SER A 14 10.39 -9.32 -1.09
N MET A 15 10.73 -9.47 0.19
CA MET A 15 9.73 -9.66 1.25
C MET A 15 8.83 -8.43 1.42
N PHE A 16 9.40 -7.23 1.32
CA PHE A 16 8.65 -5.98 1.30
C PHE A 16 7.63 -5.96 0.16
N GLN A 17 8.03 -6.31 -1.07
CA GLN A 17 7.12 -6.36 -2.22
C GLN A 17 6.01 -7.40 -2.06
N GLU A 18 6.31 -8.59 -1.53
CA GLU A 18 5.31 -9.61 -1.24
C GLU A 18 4.28 -9.12 -0.22
N GLY A 19 4.74 -8.45 0.84
CA GLY A 19 3.87 -7.83 1.84
C GLY A 19 2.94 -6.80 1.21
N LEU A 20 3.46 -5.89 0.37
CA LEU A 20 2.63 -4.90 -0.33
C LEU A 20 1.61 -5.55 -1.26
N LYS A 21 1.97 -6.63 -1.96
CA LYS A 21 1.04 -7.37 -2.80
C LYS A 21 -0.14 -7.93 -2.00
N VAL A 22 0.12 -8.47 -0.81
CA VAL A 22 -0.96 -8.94 0.08
C VAL A 22 -1.84 -7.76 0.52
N MET A 23 -1.24 -6.64 0.94
CA MET A 23 -2.00 -5.46 1.38
C MET A 23 -2.82 -4.80 0.27
N ARG A 24 -2.43 -4.96 -1.02
CA ARG A 24 -3.15 -4.44 -2.20
C ARG A 24 -4.28 -5.35 -2.69
N THR A 25 -4.51 -6.49 -2.04
CA THR A 25 -5.57 -7.44 -2.41
C THR A 25 -6.97 -6.79 -2.44
N ILE A 26 -7.24 -5.82 -1.57
CA ILE A 26 -8.53 -5.11 -1.53
C ILE A 26 -8.73 -4.25 -2.79
N ASP A 27 -7.67 -3.58 -3.26
CA ASP A 27 -7.67 -2.77 -4.48
C ASP A 27 -7.77 -3.65 -5.73
N ASP A 28 -6.99 -4.73 -5.79
CA ASP A 28 -7.01 -5.68 -6.92
C ASP A 28 -8.40 -6.32 -7.11
N ARG A 29 -9.12 -6.52 -6.01
CA ARG A 29 -10.45 -7.13 -6.00
C ARG A 29 -11.58 -6.12 -6.02
N ILE A 30 -11.32 -4.81 -6.04
CA ILE A 30 -12.35 -3.77 -5.90
C ILE A 30 -13.48 -3.91 -6.92
N VAL A 31 -13.14 -4.18 -8.19
CA VAL A 31 -14.12 -4.39 -9.27
C VAL A 31 -14.98 -5.61 -8.99
N HIS A 32 -14.36 -6.72 -8.58
CA HIS A 32 -15.08 -7.95 -8.26
C HIS A 32 -16.00 -7.74 -7.05
N SER A 33 -15.49 -7.14 -5.98
CA SER A 33 -16.28 -6.81 -4.79
C SER A 33 -17.47 -5.92 -5.15
N LEU A 34 -17.28 -4.86 -5.92
CA LEU A 34 -18.38 -3.98 -6.34
C LEU A 34 -19.39 -4.69 -7.25
N ASN A 35 -18.93 -5.57 -8.14
CA ASN A 35 -19.83 -6.34 -9.00
C ASN A 35 -20.70 -7.35 -8.22
N THR A 36 -20.20 -7.85 -7.08
CA THR A 36 -20.97 -8.79 -6.23
C THR A 36 -21.82 -8.08 -5.19
N THR A 37 -21.43 -6.88 -4.75
CA THR A 37 -22.12 -6.14 -3.69
C THR A 37 -23.08 -5.06 -4.16
N VAL A 38 -22.87 -4.49 -5.35
CA VAL A 38 -23.78 -3.49 -5.94
C VAL A 38 -24.66 -4.22 -6.96
N PRO A 39 -25.85 -4.70 -6.56
CA PRO A 39 -26.75 -5.37 -7.47
C PRO A 39 -27.11 -4.45 -8.64
N THR A 40 -27.26 -5.05 -9.83
CA THR A 40 -27.96 -4.37 -10.92
C THR A 40 -29.38 -4.03 -10.47
N VAL A 41 -29.98 -2.98 -11.04
CA VAL A 41 -31.33 -2.48 -10.69
C VAL A 41 -32.41 -3.57 -10.53
N SER A 42 -32.25 -4.71 -11.20
CA SER A 42 -33.13 -5.88 -11.11
C SER A 42 -33.03 -6.70 -9.81
N PHE A 43 -32.03 -6.47 -8.95
CA PHE A 43 -31.74 -7.22 -7.72
C PHE A 43 -31.68 -6.36 -6.44
N SER A 44 -32.14 -5.10 -6.52
CA SER A 44 -32.08 -4.08 -5.45
C SER A 44 -32.81 -4.44 -4.15
N GLY A 45 -33.66 -5.47 -4.15
CA GLY A 45 -34.42 -5.88 -2.97
C GLY A 45 -33.68 -6.81 -1.98
N LYS A 46 -32.43 -7.21 -2.27
CA LYS A 46 -31.70 -8.21 -1.45
C LYS A 46 -30.46 -7.69 -0.72
N VAL A 47 -29.94 -6.51 -1.08
CA VAL A 47 -28.69 -5.96 -0.54
C VAL A 47 -28.83 -4.46 -0.32
N ASP A 48 -28.47 -3.99 0.87
CA ASP A 48 -28.38 -2.55 1.17
C ASP A 48 -27.09 -1.98 0.58
N ALA A 49 -27.20 -1.52 -0.67
CA ALA A 49 -26.07 -0.96 -1.41
C ALA A 49 -25.44 0.26 -0.71
N THR A 50 -26.20 1.03 0.07
CA THR A 50 -25.67 2.19 0.82
C THR A 50 -24.72 1.72 1.90
N GLN A 51 -25.16 0.77 2.73
CA GLN A 51 -24.36 0.24 3.82
C GLN A 51 -23.12 -0.49 3.30
N THR A 52 -23.25 -1.30 2.25
CA THR A 52 -22.09 -2.02 1.70
C THR A 52 -21.09 -1.11 1.01
N CYS A 53 -21.54 -0.07 0.28
CA CYS A 53 -20.63 0.93 -0.27
C CYS A 53 -19.89 1.70 0.84
N LYS A 54 -20.56 2.02 1.95
CA LYS A 54 -19.92 2.66 3.11
C LYS A 54 -18.84 1.76 3.75
N GLU A 55 -19.16 0.50 4.03
CA GLU A 55 -18.21 -0.45 4.62
C GLU A 55 -16.99 -0.72 3.72
N LEU A 56 -17.23 -0.80 2.41
CA LEU A 56 -16.17 -0.93 1.42
C LEU A 56 -15.27 0.30 1.41
N TYR A 57 -15.85 1.50 1.45
CA TYR A 57 -15.08 2.76 1.54
C TYR A 57 -14.21 2.81 2.79
N GLU A 58 -14.78 2.52 3.96
CA GLU A 58 -14.04 2.52 5.22
C GLU A 58 -12.90 1.50 5.22
N SER A 59 -13.15 0.30 4.67
CA SER A 59 -12.13 -0.73 4.52
C SER A 59 -11.01 -0.31 3.57
N LEU A 60 -11.38 0.31 2.45
CA LEU A 60 -10.44 0.82 1.44
C LEU A 60 -9.56 1.91 2.04
N MET A 61 -10.15 2.93 2.68
CA MET A 61 -9.40 4.01 3.32
C MET A 61 -8.49 3.52 4.44
N LYS A 62 -8.97 2.59 5.27
CA LYS A 62 -8.13 1.97 6.30
C LYS A 62 -6.94 1.22 5.69
N ALA A 63 -7.15 0.50 4.59
CA ALA A 63 -6.08 -0.21 3.90
C ALA A 63 -5.05 0.76 3.28
N HIS A 64 -5.50 1.83 2.62
CA HIS A 64 -4.63 2.85 2.03
C HIS A 64 -3.77 3.53 3.11
N LEU A 65 -4.38 3.97 4.21
CA LEU A 65 -3.66 4.60 5.32
C LEU A 65 -2.66 3.64 5.98
N SER A 66 -3.06 2.38 6.17
CA SER A 66 -2.19 1.35 6.72
C SER A 66 -0.98 1.10 5.83
N ARG A 67 -1.18 0.94 4.51
CA ARG A 67 -0.10 0.76 3.53
C ARG A 67 0.83 1.96 3.46
N ASP A 68 0.30 3.17 3.33
CA ASP A 68 1.10 4.40 3.26
C ASP A 68 2.01 4.54 4.49
N LYS A 69 1.45 4.32 5.68
CA LYS A 69 2.22 4.32 6.94
C LYS A 69 3.31 3.26 6.93
N ALA A 70 3.00 2.05 6.47
CA ALA A 70 3.95 0.94 6.47
C ALA A 70 5.09 1.15 5.44
N ILE A 71 4.79 1.67 4.25
CA ILE A 71 5.79 2.05 3.24
C ILE A 71 6.72 3.13 3.80
N LYS A 72 6.15 4.21 4.37
CA LYS A 72 6.94 5.31 4.96
C LYS A 72 7.81 4.84 6.12
N ALA A 73 7.31 3.94 6.96
CA ALA A 73 8.09 3.35 8.05
C ALA A 73 9.30 2.57 7.52
N CYS A 74 9.12 1.73 6.49
CA CYS A 74 10.24 1.01 5.88
C CYS A 74 11.27 1.94 5.22
N ILE A 75 10.81 2.99 4.53
CA ILE A 75 11.69 4.00 3.93
C ILE A 75 12.51 4.70 5.02
N ALA A 76 11.88 5.09 6.14
CA ALA A 76 12.57 5.73 7.25
C ALA A 76 13.65 4.81 7.84
N GLN A 77 13.31 3.55 8.12
CA GLN A 77 14.24 2.56 8.65
C GLN A 77 15.42 2.33 7.71
N LYS A 78 15.18 2.15 6.40
CA LYS A 78 16.26 1.97 5.43
C LYS A 78 17.09 3.22 5.20
N SER A 79 16.46 4.40 5.29
CA SER A 79 17.18 5.67 5.22
C SER A 79 18.17 5.81 6.37
N GLU A 80 17.78 5.43 7.60
CA GLU A 80 18.67 5.44 8.75
C GLU A 80 19.88 4.51 8.57
N VAL A 81 19.66 3.29 8.07
CA VAL A 81 20.75 2.35 7.75
C VAL A 81 21.70 2.92 6.69
N VAL A 82 21.18 3.56 5.65
CA VAL A 82 22.01 4.20 4.62
C VAL A 82 22.82 5.37 5.20
N VAL A 83 22.28 6.14 6.13
CA VAL A 83 23.01 7.22 6.83
C VAL A 83 24.15 6.63 7.66
N GLN A 84 23.88 5.62 8.49
CA GLN A 84 24.89 4.95 9.30
C GLN A 84 26.04 4.38 8.44
N LEU A 85 25.71 3.68 7.34
CA LEU A 85 26.71 3.14 6.41
C LEU A 85 27.53 4.22 5.69
N ARG A 86 26.97 5.43 5.48
CA ARG A 86 27.73 6.57 4.93
C ARG A 86 28.74 7.08 5.95
N GLU A 87 28.34 7.24 7.21
CA GLU A 87 29.22 7.68 8.30
C GLU A 87 30.35 6.68 8.58
N GLU A 88 30.06 5.37 8.50
CA GLU A 88 31.08 4.33 8.62
C GLU A 88 32.09 4.37 7.47
N ARG A 89 31.62 4.60 6.24
CA ARG A 89 32.48 4.75 5.06
C ARG A 89 33.42 5.95 5.17
N GLU A 90 32.98 7.04 5.80
CA GLU A 90 33.85 8.21 6.02
C GLU A 90 35.02 7.91 6.96
N LYS A 91 34.86 6.92 7.85
CA LYS A 91 35.90 6.46 8.78
C LYS A 91 36.83 5.41 8.17
N ASP A 92 36.36 4.63 7.20
CA ASP A 92 37.10 3.55 6.53
C ASP A 92 36.79 3.52 5.01
N SER A 93 37.47 4.38 4.25
CA SER A 93 37.16 4.67 2.84
C SER A 93 37.49 3.52 1.88
N ASP A 94 38.43 2.64 2.25
CA ASP A 94 38.95 1.59 1.37
C ASP A 94 38.27 0.23 1.59
N ASN A 95 37.32 0.16 2.52
CA ASN A 95 36.59 -1.06 2.81
C ASN A 95 35.57 -1.38 1.71
N LEU A 96 36.02 -2.19 0.74
CA LEU A 96 35.22 -2.65 -0.41
C LEU A 96 33.90 -3.33 -0.01
N LYS A 97 33.85 -3.99 1.16
CA LYS A 97 32.61 -4.61 1.67
C LYS A 97 31.58 -3.54 2.05
N LEU A 98 32.02 -2.50 2.76
CA LEU A 98 31.20 -1.35 3.15
C LEU A 98 30.64 -0.62 1.91
N VAL A 99 31.47 -0.41 0.88
CA VAL A 99 31.02 0.20 -0.38
C VAL A 99 29.95 -0.65 -1.09
N LYS A 100 30.14 -1.97 -1.14
CA LYS A 100 29.17 -2.88 -1.77
C LYS A 100 27.84 -2.90 -1.00
N GLN A 101 27.90 -2.93 0.34
CA GLN A 101 26.73 -2.90 1.19
C GLN A 101 25.98 -1.57 1.06
N LEU A 102 26.68 -0.44 1.09
CA LEU A 102 26.08 0.88 0.91
C LEU A 102 25.35 1.00 -0.43
N ARG A 103 25.94 0.52 -1.54
CA ARG A 103 25.28 0.53 -2.87
C ARG A 103 24.01 -0.33 -2.88
N LYS A 104 24.04 -1.49 -2.22
CA LYS A 104 22.87 -2.37 -2.10
C LYS A 104 21.75 -1.66 -1.35
N GLU A 105 22.03 -1.11 -0.17
CA GLU A 105 21.02 -0.43 0.65
C GLU A 105 20.50 0.85 -0.01
N GLN A 106 21.33 1.61 -0.70
CA GLN A 106 20.90 2.77 -1.50
C GLN A 106 19.94 2.36 -2.64
N THR A 107 20.24 1.25 -3.33
CA THR A 107 19.37 0.73 -4.40
C THR A 107 18.03 0.30 -3.81
N ASN A 108 18.03 -0.44 -2.70
CA ASN A 108 16.82 -0.86 -2.00
C ASN A 108 15.98 0.35 -1.56
N LEU A 109 16.60 1.37 -0.95
CA LEU A 109 15.92 2.60 -0.54
C LEU A 109 15.24 3.29 -1.72
N LYS A 110 15.92 3.40 -2.87
CA LYS A 110 15.35 4.00 -4.08
C LYS A 110 14.15 3.20 -4.59
N LEU A 111 14.23 1.88 -4.59
CA LEU A 111 13.12 1.02 -4.99
C LEU A 111 11.92 1.17 -4.03
N MET A 112 12.17 1.20 -2.72
CA MET A 112 11.11 1.42 -1.72
C MET A 112 10.46 2.80 -1.86
N GLN A 113 11.24 3.86 -2.13
CA GLN A 113 10.70 5.19 -2.42
C GLN A 113 9.80 5.19 -3.66
N SER A 114 10.13 4.40 -4.69
CA SER A 114 9.28 4.30 -5.88
C SER A 114 7.91 3.66 -5.62
N GLU A 115 7.77 2.85 -4.55
CA GLU A 115 6.48 2.28 -4.16
C GLU A 115 5.50 3.33 -3.64
N LEU A 116 5.95 4.51 -3.21
CA LEU A 116 5.04 5.62 -2.87
C LEU A 116 4.27 6.10 -4.11
N ASN A 117 4.94 6.18 -5.27
CA ASN A 117 4.30 6.57 -6.52
C ASN A 117 3.33 5.47 -7.00
N VAL A 118 3.69 4.19 -6.81
CA VAL A 118 2.81 3.07 -7.12
C VAL A 118 1.57 3.11 -6.23
N GLU A 119 1.76 3.40 -4.94
CA GLU A 119 0.68 3.49 -3.96
C GLU A 119 -0.31 4.61 -4.31
N GLU A 120 0.17 5.78 -4.73
CA GLU A 120 -0.68 6.87 -5.22
C GLU A 120 -1.55 6.42 -6.40
N VAL A 121 -0.96 5.77 -7.41
CA VAL A 121 -1.69 5.28 -8.59
C VAL A 121 -2.71 4.20 -8.24
N VAL A 122 -2.35 3.28 -7.34
CA VAL A 122 -3.27 2.24 -6.85
C VAL A 122 -4.46 2.89 -6.15
N ASN A 123 -4.19 3.85 -5.28
CA ASN A 123 -5.21 4.54 -4.50
C ASN A 123 -6.19 5.31 -5.37
N ASP A 124 -5.69 6.06 -6.35
CA ASP A 124 -6.51 6.80 -7.29
C ASP A 124 -7.39 5.89 -8.13
N ARG A 125 -6.83 4.77 -8.61
CA ARG A 125 -7.56 3.80 -9.42
C ARG A 125 -8.67 3.13 -8.64
N SER A 126 -8.40 2.66 -7.42
CA SER A 126 -9.40 1.97 -6.60
C SER A 126 -10.52 2.93 -6.16
N LEU A 127 -10.16 4.16 -5.76
CA LEU A 127 -11.13 5.21 -5.43
C LEU A 127 -12.00 5.61 -6.62
N LYS A 128 -11.42 5.78 -7.81
CA LYS A 128 -12.19 6.12 -9.01
C LYS A 128 -13.24 5.06 -9.32
N VAL A 129 -12.86 3.78 -9.31
CA VAL A 129 -13.80 2.67 -9.53
C VAL A 129 -14.88 2.64 -8.46
N PHE A 130 -14.51 2.86 -7.19
CA PHE A 130 -15.46 2.97 -6.10
C PHE A 130 -16.49 4.08 -6.35
N VAL A 131 -16.04 5.31 -6.65
CA VAL A 131 -16.92 6.46 -6.89
C VAL A 131 -17.85 6.20 -8.06
N GLU A 132 -17.33 5.69 -9.19
CA GLU A 132 -18.15 5.41 -10.38
C GLU A 132 -19.30 4.45 -10.10
N ARG A 133 -19.10 3.45 -9.23
CA ARG A 133 -20.10 2.43 -8.90
C ARG A 133 -20.99 2.80 -7.71
N CYS A 134 -20.45 3.46 -6.69
CA CYS A 134 -21.14 3.74 -5.44
C CYS A 134 -21.74 5.14 -5.36
N ARG A 135 -21.45 6.08 -6.27
CA ARG A 135 -21.90 7.49 -6.20
C ARG A 135 -23.40 7.71 -5.97
N ILE A 136 -24.26 6.80 -6.42
CA ILE A 136 -25.72 6.89 -6.26
C ILE A 136 -26.21 6.32 -4.92
N HIS A 137 -25.38 5.54 -4.25
CA HIS A 137 -25.68 4.84 -3.00
C HIS A 137 -25.00 5.48 -1.81
N TYR A 138 -23.75 5.94 -1.99
CA TYR A 138 -22.95 6.53 -0.93
C TYR A 138 -22.02 7.61 -1.51
N LEU A 139 -22.11 8.81 -0.92
CA LEU A 139 -21.20 9.91 -1.19
C LEU A 139 -20.15 9.92 -0.07
N PRO A 140 -18.88 9.57 -0.36
CA PRO A 140 -17.84 9.62 0.65
C PRO A 140 -17.66 11.06 1.18
N PRO A 141 -17.36 11.22 2.48
CA PRO A 141 -17.01 12.53 3.02
C PRO A 141 -15.80 13.07 2.28
N LYS A 142 -15.81 14.38 1.97
CA LYS A 142 -14.65 15.04 1.36
C LYS A 142 -13.46 14.86 2.31
N VAL A 143 -12.42 14.20 1.81
CA VAL A 143 -11.12 14.05 2.47
C VAL A 143 -10.31 15.33 2.29
#